data_AF-A0A950HPC8-F1
#
_entry.id   AF-A0A950HPC8-F1
#
_cell.length_a   1.000
_cell.length_b   1.000
_cell.length_c   1.000
_cell.angle_alpha   90.00
_cell.angle_beta   90.00
_cell.angle_gamma   90.00
#
_symmetry.space_group_name_H-M   'P 1'
#
loop_
_entity.id
_entity.type
_entity.pdbx_description
1 polymer ?
#
loop_
_entity_poly.entity_id
_entity_poly.type
_entity_poly.pdbx_seq_one_letter_code
_entity_poly.pdbx_strand_id
1 'polypeptide(L)'
;MPLSLPLPPEDLARKLSRPLAPRRDGLELSVADPTLVETGDDPKLRLRVTVTTARCETPEHWQVTIPLDPVDLDPAVNATAFATTLRANLEEWWDMKDRESRIAAWGRRLGPEPPNVY
;
A
#
# COMPACT_ATOMS: atom_id res chain seq x y z
N MET A 1 -23.32 8.67 -2.05
CA MET A 1 -22.93 8.29 -0.68
C MET A 1 -21.44 8.54 -0.56
N PRO A 2 -20.91 9.00 0.60
CA PRO A 2 -19.46 9.16 0.75
C PRO A 2 -18.80 7.77 0.67
N LEU A 3 -17.78 7.64 -0.18
CA LEU A 3 -17.00 6.41 -0.26
C LEU A 3 -16.26 6.21 1.06
N SER A 4 -16.29 4.99 1.59
CA SER A 4 -15.66 4.65 2.86
C SER A 4 -14.89 3.35 2.72
N LEU A 5 -13.76 3.25 3.42
CA LEU A 5 -13.02 2.00 3.44
C LEU A 5 -13.86 0.91 4.13
N PRO A 6 -13.87 -0.32 3.61
CA PRO A 6 -14.59 -1.44 4.22
C PRO A 6 -13.97 -1.90 5.56
N LEU A 7 -12.84 -1.29 5.95
CA LEU A 7 -12.13 -1.54 7.20
C LEU A 7 -11.60 -0.21 7.77
N PRO A 8 -11.46 -0.11 9.11
CA PRO A 8 -10.69 0.96 9.72
C PRO A 8 -9.27 1.04 9.13
N PRO A 9 -8.73 2.25 8.94
CA PRO A 9 -7.38 2.44 8.40
C PRO A 9 -6.30 1.62 9.12
N GLU A 10 -6.35 1.56 10.45
CA GLU A 10 -5.38 0.82 11.26
C GLU A 10 -5.47 -0.71 11.06
N ASP A 11 -6.69 -1.25 10.94
CA ASP A 11 -6.90 -2.67 10.67
C ASP A 11 -6.47 -3.06 9.26
N LEU A 12 -6.72 -2.18 8.29
CA LEU A 12 -6.25 -2.37 6.93
C LEU A 12 -4.72 -2.34 6.88
N ALA A 13 -4.09 -1.34 7.51
CA ALA A 13 -2.64 -1.25 7.65
C ALA A 13 -2.04 -2.51 8.27
N ARG A 14 -2.61 -3.01 9.39
CA ARG A 14 -2.17 -4.27 10.02
C ARG A 14 -2.32 -5.50 9.11
N LYS A 15 -3.42 -5.61 8.36
CA LYS A 15 -3.63 -6.73 7.43
C LYS A 15 -2.67 -6.68 6.25
N LEU A 16 -2.36 -5.49 5.76
CA LEU A 16 -1.40 -5.26 4.68
C LEU A 16 0.05 -5.37 5.15
N SER A 17 0.34 -5.13 6.43
CA SER A 17 1.67 -5.22 7.03
C SER A 17 2.00 -6.67 7.35
N ARG A 18 2.63 -7.35 6.39
CA ARG A 18 3.08 -8.74 6.53
C ARG A 18 4.39 -8.95 5.79
N PRO A 19 5.22 -9.91 6.20
CA PRO A 19 6.35 -10.35 5.40
C PRO A 19 5.87 -10.79 4.02
N LEU A 20 6.63 -10.42 2.98
CA LEU A 20 6.38 -10.96 1.65
C LEU A 20 6.62 -12.48 1.65
N ALA A 21 6.00 -13.18 0.70
CA ALA A 21 6.19 -14.62 0.55
C ALA A 21 7.69 -15.00 0.63
N PRO A 22 8.03 -16.14 1.27
CA PRO A 22 9.40 -16.49 1.67
C PRO A 22 10.43 -16.57 0.52
N ARG A 23 9.99 -16.52 -0.73
CA ARG A 23 10.87 -16.45 -1.92
C ARG A 23 11.48 -15.06 -2.17
N ARG A 24 11.11 -14.03 -1.40
CA ARG A 24 11.51 -12.63 -1.63
C ARG A 24 12.55 -12.12 -0.62
N ASP A 25 13.60 -12.91 -0.36
CA ASP A 25 14.79 -12.49 0.42
C ASP A 25 14.51 -11.86 1.81
N GLY A 26 13.49 -12.34 2.52
CA GLY A 26 13.17 -11.82 3.86
C GLY A 26 12.71 -10.36 3.86
N LEU A 27 12.13 -9.89 2.76
CA LEU A 27 11.58 -8.55 2.64
C LEU A 27 10.26 -8.42 3.41
N GLU A 28 10.17 -7.40 4.26
CA GLU A 28 8.98 -7.04 5.00
C GLU A 28 8.40 -5.73 4.48
N LEU A 29 7.13 -5.77 4.10
CA LEU A 29 6.36 -4.58 3.75
C LEU A 29 5.48 -4.22 4.95
N SER A 30 5.77 -3.08 5.56
CA SER A 30 4.93 -2.45 6.57
C SER A 30 4.12 -1.33 5.92
N VAL A 31 2.81 -1.35 6.08
CA VAL A 31 1.89 -0.36 5.53
C VAL A 31 1.33 0.49 6.66
N ALA A 32 1.31 1.81 6.45
CA ALA A 32 0.79 2.80 7.38
C ALA A 32 -0.06 3.86 6.65
N ASP A 33 -0.83 4.61 7.42
CA ASP A 33 -1.62 5.77 6.96
C ASP A 33 -2.48 5.53 5.70
N PRO A 34 -3.28 4.44 5.61
CA PRO A 34 -4.13 4.24 4.45
C PRO A 34 -5.22 5.32 4.39
N THR A 35 -5.13 6.17 3.38
CA THR A 35 -6.03 7.30 3.16
C THR A 35 -6.73 7.14 1.83
N LEU A 36 -8.06 7.16 1.86
CA LEU A 36 -8.85 7.24 0.64
C LEU A 36 -8.76 8.66 0.05
N VAL A 37 -8.40 8.74 -1.22
CA VAL A 37 -8.28 9.99 -1.97
C VAL A 37 -9.24 9.92 -3.15
N GLU A 38 -10.29 10.72 -3.10
CA GLU A 38 -11.23 10.88 -4.22
C GLU A 38 -10.62 11.86 -5.22
N THR A 39 -10.27 11.41 -6.42
CA THR A 39 -9.75 12.28 -7.48
C THR A 39 -10.63 12.17 -8.72
N GLY A 40 -11.65 13.02 -8.81
CA GLY A 40 -12.67 12.90 -9.86
C GLY A 40 -13.55 11.67 -9.64
N ASP A 41 -13.84 10.92 -10.69
CA ASP A 41 -14.70 9.73 -10.64
C ASP A 41 -14.00 8.45 -10.14
N ASP A 42 -12.66 8.43 -10.07
CA ASP A 42 -11.89 7.25 -9.67
C ASP A 42 -11.34 7.38 -8.24
N PRO A 43 -11.81 6.54 -7.29
CA PRO A 43 -11.24 6.50 -5.95
C PRO A 43 -9.84 5.91 -5.97
N LYS A 44 -8.95 6.44 -5.13
CA LYS A 44 -7.57 5.96 -5.00
C LYS A 44 -7.23 5.74 -3.54
N LEU A 45 -6.53 4.67 -3.24
CA LEU A 45 -6.00 4.41 -1.92
C LEU A 45 -4.54 4.84 -1.85
N ARG A 46 -4.26 5.86 -1.05
CA ARG A 46 -2.89 6.26 -0.74
C ARG A 46 -2.42 5.53 0.51
N LEU A 47 -1.26 4.90 0.41
CA LEU A 47 -0.62 4.11 1.44
C LEU A 47 0.80 4.64 1.66
N ARG A 48 1.28 4.65 2.90
CA ARG A 48 2.70 4.70 3.19
C ARG A 48 3.21 3.29 3.35
N VAL A 49 4.29 2.96 2.66
CA VAL A 49 4.86 1.63 2.62
C VAL A 49 6.32 1.74 3.02
N THR A 50 6.68 1.10 4.11
CA THR A 50 8.05 0.95 4.57
C THR A 50 8.52 -0.43 4.19
N VAL A 51 9.63 -0.49 3.47
CA VAL A 51 10.23 -1.72 2.98
C VAL A 51 11.52 -1.95 3.74
N THR A 52 11.54 -3.03 4.50
CA THR A 52 12.72 -3.46 5.24
C THR A 52 13.21 -4.76 4.61
N THR A 53 14.50 -4.84 4.30
CA THR A 53 15.12 -6.07 3.79
C THR A 53 16.27 -6.43 4.71
N ALA A 54 16.57 -7.73 4.85
CA ALA A 54 17.73 -8.18 5.63
C ALA A 54 19.07 -7.66 5.07
N ARG A 55 19.08 -7.14 3.83
CA ARG A 55 20.27 -6.61 3.15
C ARG A 55 20.34 -5.08 3.16
N CYS A 56 19.26 -4.38 3.50
CA CYS A 56 19.21 -2.92 3.55
C CYS A 56 19.40 -2.45 4.99
N GLU A 57 20.52 -1.78 5.27
CA GLU A 57 20.77 -1.16 6.58
C GLU A 57 19.77 -0.04 6.90
N THR A 58 19.16 0.56 5.87
CA THR A 58 18.14 1.59 6.01
C THR A 58 16.81 1.16 5.37
N PRO A 59 15.68 1.29 6.10
CA PRO A 59 14.37 1.03 5.52
C PRO A 59 14.06 2.03 4.40
N GLU A 60 13.41 1.54 3.34
CA GLU A 60 12.96 2.39 2.25
C GLU A 60 11.51 2.80 2.46
N HIS A 61 11.26 4.10 2.48
CA HIS A 61 9.92 4.65 2.64
C HIS A 61 9.34 5.03 1.28
N TRP A 62 8.09 4.66 1.04
CA TRP A 62 7.38 4.88 -0.21
C TRP A 62 5.97 5.36 0.07
N GLN A 63 5.47 6.25 -0.78
CA GLN A 63 4.05 6.56 -0.87
C GLN A 63 3.49 5.87 -2.10
N VAL A 64 2.59 4.91 -1.90
CA VAL A 64 1.95 4.14 -2.98
C VAL A 64 0.50 4.58 -3.12
N THR A 65 0.08 4.93 -4.32
CA THR A 65 -1.30 5.30 -4.64
C THR A 65 -1.89 4.24 -5.56
N ILE A 66 -2.73 3.37 -5.00
CA ILE A 66 -3.37 2.27 -5.72
C ILE A 66 -4.73 2.77 -6.23
N PRO A 67 -5.02 2.69 -7.53
CA PRO A 67 -6.37 2.96 -8.03
C PRO A 67 -7.33 1.89 -7.48
N LEU A 68 -8.48 2.33 -6.99
CA LEU A 68 -9.55 1.44 -6.53
C LEU A 68 -10.68 1.46 -7.54
N ASP A 69 -11.37 0.34 -7.67
CA ASP A 69 -12.66 0.33 -8.32
C ASP A 69 -13.73 0.81 -7.33
N PRO A 70 -14.69 1.67 -7.73
CA PRO A 70 -15.78 2.08 -6.85
C PRO A 70 -16.54 0.90 -6.23
N VAL A 71 -16.60 -0.26 -6.93
CA VAL A 71 -17.23 -1.47 -6.40
C VAL A 71 -16.53 -2.02 -5.17
N ASP A 72 -15.20 -1.85 -5.07
CA ASP A 72 -14.39 -2.34 -3.94
C ASP A 72 -14.67 -1.60 -2.62
N LEU A 73 -15.32 -0.43 -2.72
CA LEU A 73 -15.70 0.43 -1.60
C LEU A 73 -17.17 0.26 -1.20
N ASP A 74 -17.90 -0.65 -1.86
CA ASP A 74 -19.27 -0.96 -1.48
C ASP A 74 -19.30 -1.66 -0.11
N PRO A 75 -20.20 -1.26 0.81
CA PRO A 75 -20.27 -1.85 2.14
C PRO A 75 -20.63 -3.34 2.15
N ALA A 76 -21.16 -3.90 1.05
CA ALA A 76 -21.38 -5.33 0.91
C ALA A 76 -20.11 -6.11 0.54
N VAL A 77 -19.02 -5.43 0.19
CA VAL A 77 -17.73 -6.08 -0.11
C VAL A 77 -17.15 -6.70 1.15
N ASN A 78 -16.65 -7.92 0.99
CA ASN A 78 -15.92 -8.59 2.05
C ASN A 78 -14.59 -7.88 2.32
N ALA A 79 -14.52 -7.22 3.47
CA ALA A 79 -13.33 -6.55 3.99
C ALA A 79 -12.03 -7.38 3.91
N THR A 80 -12.10 -8.70 4.12
CA THR A 80 -10.92 -9.58 4.05
C THR A 80 -10.52 -9.84 2.59
N ALA A 81 -11.50 -10.01 1.69
CA ALA A 81 -11.23 -10.13 0.26
C ALA A 81 -10.59 -8.84 -0.28
N PHE A 82 -11.14 -7.67 0.09
CA PHE A 82 -10.58 -6.36 -0.25
C PHE A 82 -9.12 -6.20 0.19
N ALA A 83 -8.83 -6.50 1.47
CA ALA A 83 -7.46 -6.43 1.99
C ALA A 83 -6.51 -7.42 1.27
N THR A 84 -7.01 -8.58 0.84
CA THR A 84 -6.24 -9.58 0.11
C THR A 84 -5.92 -9.10 -1.31
N THR A 85 -6.88 -8.52 -2.02
CA THR A 85 -6.69 -7.92 -3.35
C THR A 85 -5.70 -6.76 -3.29
N LEU A 86 -5.87 -5.84 -2.33
CA LEU A 86 -4.93 -4.74 -2.11
C LEU A 86 -3.51 -5.23 -1.85
N ARG A 87 -3.38 -6.30 -1.07
CA ARG A 87 -2.08 -6.92 -0.81
C ARG A 87 -1.47 -7.42 -2.12
N ALA A 88 -2.21 -8.18 -2.93
CA ALA A 88 -1.73 -8.66 -4.22
C ALA A 88 -1.28 -7.50 -5.14
N ASN A 89 -2.07 -6.42 -5.21
CA ASN A 89 -1.71 -5.22 -6.00
C ASN A 89 -0.43 -4.56 -5.48
N LEU A 90 -0.21 -4.50 -4.17
CA LEU A 90 1.01 -3.95 -3.60
C LEU A 90 2.24 -4.84 -3.88
N GLU A 91 2.06 -6.16 -3.82
CA GLU A 91 3.11 -7.12 -4.15
C GLU A 91 3.48 -7.07 -5.63
N GLU A 92 2.49 -6.98 -6.51
CA GLU A 92 2.67 -6.78 -7.95
C GLU A 92 3.38 -5.45 -8.22
N TRP A 93 2.94 -4.38 -7.56
CA TRP A 93 3.59 -3.07 -7.67
C TRP A 93 5.08 -3.17 -7.32
N TRP A 94 5.42 -3.79 -6.20
CA TRP A 94 6.81 -3.93 -5.78
C TRP A 94 7.67 -4.73 -6.78
N ASP A 95 7.11 -5.77 -7.40
CA ASP A 95 7.81 -6.60 -8.39
C ASP A 95 8.02 -5.86 -9.72
N MET A 96 7.02 -5.06 -10.13
CA MET A 96 6.99 -4.45 -11.45
C MET A 96 7.45 -2.99 -11.48
N LYS A 97 7.65 -2.33 -10.33
CA LYS A 97 8.02 -0.90 -10.26
C LYS A 97 9.27 -0.53 -11.07
N ASP A 98 10.22 -1.46 -11.24
CA ASP A 98 11.46 -1.22 -11.99
C ASP A 98 11.36 -1.62 -13.48
N ARG A 99 10.24 -2.22 -13.89
CA ARG A 99 10.02 -2.78 -15.24
C ARG A 99 8.89 -2.09 -16.01
N GLU A 100 7.84 -1.66 -15.32
CA GLU A 100 6.61 -1.14 -15.92
C GLU A 100 6.36 0.31 -15.46
N SER A 101 6.53 1.29 -16.36
CA SER A 101 6.39 2.72 -16.00
C SER A 101 5.01 3.09 -15.46
N ARG A 102 3.95 2.40 -15.91
CA ARG A 102 2.58 2.61 -15.43
C ARG A 102 2.42 2.21 -13.96
N ILE A 103 3.03 1.09 -13.57
CA ILE A 103 3.00 0.57 -12.20
C ILE A 103 3.97 1.38 -11.33
N ALA A 104 5.15 1.72 -11.87
CA ALA A 104 6.10 2.60 -11.21
C ALA A 104 5.46 3.93 -10.77
N ALA A 105 4.58 4.50 -11.60
CA ALA A 105 3.88 5.75 -11.31
C ALA A 105 2.95 5.69 -10.09
N TRP A 106 2.57 4.50 -9.62
CA TRP A 106 1.80 4.35 -8.38
C TRP A 106 2.64 4.68 -7.16
N GLY A 107 3.95 4.43 -7.22
CA GLY A 107 4.87 4.56 -6.11
C GLY A 107 5.77 5.78 -6.23
N ARG A 108 5.87 6.55 -5.15
CA ARG A 108 6.87 7.61 -5.02
C ARG A 108 7.75 7.32 -3.82
N ARG A 109 9.06 7.22 -4.05
CA ARG A 109 10.04 7.10 -2.95
C ARG A 109 9.97 8.36 -2.10
N LEU A 110 9.75 8.16 -0.81
CA LEU A 110 9.93 9.19 0.19
C LEU A 110 11.41 9.16 0.56
N GLY A 111 12.03 10.33 0.77
CA GLY A 111 13.38 10.38 1.31
C GLY A 111 13.43 9.69 2.69
N PRO A 112 14.63 9.48 3.27
CA PRO A 112 14.71 9.06 4.65
C PRO A 112 13.83 10.01 5.49
N GLU A 113 12.93 9.44 6.30
CA GLU A 113 12.10 10.24 7.19
C GLU A 113 13.06 11.15 7.98
N PRO A 114 12.88 12.50 7.97
CA PRO A 114 13.73 13.35 8.77
C PRO A 114 13.64 12.86 10.23
N PRO A 115 14.75 12.80 10.97
CA PRO A 115 14.67 12.43 12.38
C PRO A 115 13.68 13.39 13.03
N ASN A 116 12.66 12.82 13.67
CA ASN A 116 11.64 13.55 14.41
C ASN A 116 12.38 14.41 15.46
N VAL A 117 12.60 15.70 15.17
CA VAL A 117 13.20 16.63 16.11
C VAL A 117 12.08 17.05 17.04
N TYR A 118 11.90 16.27 18.11
CA TYR A 118 11.12 16.67 19.29
C TYR A 118 11.90 17.68 20.12
#